data_AF-A0A2E8VP67-F1
#
_entry.id   AF-A0A2E8VP67-F1
#
_cell.length_a   1.000
_cell.length_b   1.000
_cell.length_c   1.000
_cell.angle_alpha   90.00
_cell.angle_beta   90.00
_cell.angle_gamma   90.00
#
_symmetry.space_group_name_H-M   'P 1'
#
loop_
_entity.id
_entity.type
_entity.pdbx_description
1 polymer ?
#
loop_
_entity_poly.entity_id
_entity_poly.type
_entity_poly.pdbx_seq_one_letter_code
_entity_poly.pdbx_strand_id
1 'polypeptide(L)'
;MVDTVSTSKWGTRSIRGAVDGDPTLRFVMTTSTRATYATVGTEAGVFNVFGNTREAWIVAGHELDRGVDPNAPNARIPRANSSESSTD
;
A
#
# COMPACT_ATOMS: atom_id res chain seq x y z
N MET A 1 -13.42 1.54 2.01
CA MET A 1 -13.96 0.47 1.16
C MET A 1 -12.82 -0.36 0.57
N VAL A 2 -12.98 -1.69 0.53
CA VAL A 2 -12.03 -2.61 -0.10
C VAL A 2 -12.49 -2.89 -1.52
N ASP A 3 -11.61 -2.71 -2.50
CA ASP A 3 -11.91 -2.92 -3.92
C ASP A 3 -11.51 -4.33 -4.37
N THR A 4 -10.36 -4.81 -3.87
CA THR A 4 -9.76 -6.05 -4.36
C THR A 4 -9.03 -6.75 -3.22
N VAL A 5 -9.22 -8.06 -3.16
CA VAL A 5 -8.43 -8.96 -2.32
C VAL A 5 -7.91 -10.08 -3.21
N SER A 6 -6.59 -10.23 -3.30
CA SER A 6 -5.95 -11.39 -3.92
C SER A 6 -5.21 -12.19 -2.86
N THR A 7 -5.23 -13.52 -2.99
CA THR A 7 -4.54 -14.41 -2.07
C THR A 7 -3.51 -15.21 -2.85
N SER A 8 -2.27 -15.21 -2.37
CA SER A 8 -1.20 -16.03 -2.94
C SER A 8 -1.34 -17.49 -2.50
N LYS A 9 -0.70 -18.39 -3.24
CA LYS A 9 -0.60 -19.83 -2.87
C LYS A 9 0.04 -20.09 -1.50
N TRP A 10 0.72 -19.09 -0.93
CA TRP A 10 1.38 -19.15 0.38
C TRP A 10 0.56 -18.52 1.50
N GLY A 11 -0.70 -18.13 1.24
CA GLY A 11 -1.60 -17.55 2.23
C GLY A 11 -1.39 -16.07 2.50
N THR A 12 -0.50 -15.40 1.75
CA THR A 12 -0.37 -13.94 1.78
C THR A 12 -1.57 -13.32 1.08
N ARG A 13 -2.19 -12.30 1.68
CA ARG A 13 -3.28 -11.54 1.09
C ARG A 13 -2.81 -10.15 0.71
N SER A 14 -3.07 -9.75 -0.52
CA SER A 14 -2.91 -8.38 -0.99
C SER A 14 -4.28 -7.75 -1.11
N ILE A 15 -4.49 -6.63 -0.43
CA ILE A 15 -5.74 -5.92 -0.28
C ILE A 15 -5.53 -4.51 -0.80
N ARG A 16 -6.43 -4.04 -1.66
CA ARG A 16 -6.41 -2.67 -2.20
C ARG A 16 -7.76 -2.02 -1.99
N GLY A 17 -7.77 -0.71 -1.79
CA GLY A 17 -9.01 0.03 -1.61
C GLY A 17 -8.81 1.53 -1.43
N ALA A 18 -9.84 2.15 -0.88
CA ALA A 18 -9.93 3.58 -0.60
C ALA A 18 -10.48 3.81 0.82
N VAL A 19 -9.96 4.79 1.57
CA VAL A 19 -10.52 5.20 2.86
C VAL A 19 -11.91 5.79 2.62
N ASP A 20 -12.93 5.26 3.31
CA ASP A 20 -14.34 5.68 3.18
C ASP A 20 -14.92 5.75 1.75
N GLY A 21 -14.26 5.07 0.80
CA GLY A 21 -14.66 5.08 -0.61
C GLY A 21 -14.12 6.29 -1.39
N ASP A 22 -13.32 7.16 -0.77
CA ASP A 22 -12.66 8.28 -1.43
C ASP A 22 -11.51 7.76 -2.34
N PRO A 23 -11.63 7.90 -3.68
CA PRO A 23 -10.64 7.40 -4.62
C PRO A 23 -9.30 8.16 -4.56
N THR A 24 -9.22 9.29 -3.85
CA THR A 24 -7.97 10.02 -3.62
C THR A 24 -7.18 9.49 -2.42
N LEU A 25 -7.86 8.80 -1.48
CA LEU A 25 -7.28 8.25 -0.25
C LEU A 25 -7.07 6.75 -0.39
N ARG A 26 -6.24 6.36 -1.37
CA ARG A 26 -5.99 4.95 -1.71
C ARG A 26 -5.12 4.26 -0.66
N PHE A 27 -5.36 2.98 -0.45
CA PHE A 27 -4.47 2.13 0.33
C PHE A 27 -4.16 0.81 -0.38
N VAL A 28 -2.97 0.29 -0.08
CA VAL A 28 -2.53 -1.06 -0.42
C VAL A 28 -2.01 -1.72 0.84
N MET A 29 -2.40 -2.95 1.09
CA MET A 29 -1.97 -3.74 2.23
C MET A 29 -1.62 -5.15 1.80
N THR A 30 -0.49 -5.65 2.26
CA THR A 30 -0.09 -7.05 2.15
C THR A 30 0.00 -7.63 3.55
N THR A 31 -0.81 -8.64 3.84
CA THR A 31 -0.81 -9.32 5.14
C THR A 31 -0.53 -10.80 4.97
N SER A 32 0.19 -11.37 5.93
CA SER A 32 0.45 -12.81 6.07
C SER A 32 0.20 -13.22 7.52
N THR A 33 0.43 -14.49 7.85
CA THR A 33 0.36 -14.96 9.25
C THR A 33 1.45 -14.39 10.14
N ARG A 34 2.52 -13.80 9.57
CA ARG A 34 3.69 -13.32 10.32
C ARG A 34 3.87 -11.81 10.31
N ALA A 35 3.40 -11.16 9.25
CA ALA A 35 3.69 -9.75 9.01
C ALA A 35 2.60 -9.07 8.19
N THR A 36 2.46 -7.78 8.41
CA THR A 36 1.61 -6.85 7.66
C THR A 36 2.42 -5.67 7.19
N TYR A 37 2.21 -5.31 5.94
CA TYR A 37 2.80 -4.15 5.27
C TYR A 37 1.65 -3.36 4.65
N ALA A 38 1.56 -2.06 4.88
CA ALA A 38 0.55 -1.24 4.23
C ALA A 38 1.11 0.13 3.86
N THR A 39 0.62 0.68 2.76
CA THR A 39 0.76 2.09 2.39
C THR A 39 -0.64 2.68 2.32
N VAL A 40 -0.87 3.75 3.08
CA VAL A 40 -2.18 4.38 3.25
C VAL A 40 -2.06 5.86 2.88
N GLY A 41 -2.79 6.29 1.86
CA GLY A 41 -3.03 7.70 1.57
C GLY A 41 -4.11 8.26 2.49
N THR A 42 -3.83 9.40 3.09
CA THR A 42 -4.74 10.17 3.96
C THR A 42 -4.70 11.64 3.53
N GLU A 43 -5.63 12.46 4.04
CA GLU A 43 -5.60 13.91 3.84
C GLU A 43 -4.30 14.56 4.36
N ALA A 44 -3.72 14.00 5.43
CA ALA A 44 -2.46 14.47 6.01
C ALA A 44 -1.22 13.99 5.23
N GLY A 45 -1.40 13.13 4.22
CA GLY A 45 -0.32 12.56 3.41
C GLY A 45 -0.30 11.03 3.44
N VAL A 46 0.82 10.48 3.02
CA VAL A 46 0.99 9.03 2.82
C VAL A 46 1.76 8.44 3.98
N PHE A 47 1.27 7.34 4.54
CA PHE A 47 1.89 6.64 5.67
C PHE A 47 2.16 5.20 5.32
N ASN A 48 3.27 4.67 5.82
CA ASN A 48 3.65 3.28 5.66
C ASN A 48 3.61 2.58 7.01
N VAL A 49 2.95 1.44 7.07
CA VAL A 49 2.81 0.60 8.25
C VAL A 49 3.59 -0.68 8.01
N PHE A 50 4.48 -1.02 8.93
CA PHE A 50 5.28 -2.24 8.92
C PHE A 50 5.09 -2.93 10.27
N GLY A 51 4.49 -4.10 10.29
CA GLY A 51 4.20 -4.79 11.54
C GLY A 51 4.33 -6.29 11.47
N ASN A 52 4.50 -6.90 12.63
CA ASN A 52 4.46 -8.35 12.84
C ASN A 52 3.46 -8.68 13.96
N THR A 53 3.51 -9.88 14.50
CA THR A 53 2.58 -10.33 15.55
C THR A 53 2.78 -9.69 16.93
N ARG A 54 3.84 -8.89 17.11
CA ARG A 54 4.24 -8.30 18.41
C ARG A 54 4.32 -6.78 18.38
N GLU A 55 4.76 -6.22 17.27
CA GLU A 55 5.04 -4.79 17.15
C GLU A 55 4.69 -4.27 15.76
N ALA A 56 4.46 -2.96 15.68
CA ALA A 56 4.24 -2.25 14.44
C ALA A 56 4.87 -0.87 14.48
N TRP A 57 5.34 -0.44 13.32
CA TRP A 57 5.96 0.85 13.07
C TRP A 57 5.14 1.60 12.02
N ILE A 58 4.95 2.89 12.23
CA ILE A 58 4.30 3.80 11.28
C ILE A 58 5.32 4.87 10.93
N VAL A 59 5.53 5.08 9.64
CA VAL A 59 6.50 6.05 9.12
C VAL A 59 5.81 6.92 8.07
N ALA A 60 6.03 8.24 8.14
CA ALA A 60 5.48 9.12 7.12
C ALA A 60 6.25 8.95 5.81
N GLY A 61 5.54 8.94 4.68
CA GLY A 61 6.10 8.63 3.36
C GLY A 61 7.27 9.55 2.98
N HIS A 62 7.16 10.83 3.32
CA HIS A 62 8.20 11.83 3.06
C HIS A 62 9.52 11.54 3.81
N GLU A 63 9.49 10.79 4.91
CA GLU A 63 10.69 10.38 5.63
C GLU A 63 11.45 9.27 4.87
N LEU A 64 10.74 8.47 4.06
CA LEU A 64 11.29 7.42 3.20
C LEU A 64 11.72 7.93 1.82
N ASP A 65 11.48 9.21 1.52
CA ASP A 65 11.87 9.84 0.26
C ASP A 65 13.26 10.48 0.33
N ARG A 66 13.91 10.46 1.50
CA ARG A 66 15.29 10.94 1.66
C ARG A 66 16.23 10.10 0.79
N GLY A 67 16.82 10.75 -0.21
CA GLY A 67 17.73 10.10 -1.17
C GLY A 67 17.04 9.40 -2.34
N VAL A 68 15.73 9.54 -2.48
CA VAL A 68 14.99 9.14 -3.69
C VAL A 68 15.01 10.31 -4.67
N ASP A 69 15.25 10.02 -5.96
CA ASP A 69 15.12 11.03 -7.01
C ASP A 69 13.68 11.57 -7.03
N PRO A 70 13.46 12.89 -6.86
CA PRO A 70 12.12 13.47 -6.86
C PRO A 70 11.37 13.29 -8.19
N ASN A 71 12.07 12.99 -9.29
CA ASN A 71 11.46 12.72 -10.59
C ASN A 71 11.13 11.24 -10.79
N ALA A 72 11.57 10.36 -9.90
CA ALA A 72 11.26 8.94 -9.99
C ALA A 72 9.74 8.71 -9.80
N PRO A 73 9.11 7.84 -10.62
CA PRO A 73 7.71 7.46 -10.40
C PRO A 73 7.51 6.88 -9.00
N ASN A 74 6.57 7.44 -8.22
CA ASN A 74 6.27 6.93 -6.89
C ASN A 74 5.55 5.57 -7.00
N ALA A 75 6.33 4.49 -6.93
CA ALA A 75 5.84 3.11 -7.04
C ALA A 75 5.01 2.65 -5.83
N ARG A 76 4.96 3.44 -4.75
CA ARG A 76 4.31 3.05 -3.48
C ARG A 76 2.81 3.27 -3.47
N ILE A 77 2.29 4.06 -4.42
CA ILE A 77 0.85 4.30 -4.58
C ILE A 77 0.48 3.88 -6.00
N PRO A 78 -0.25 2.75 -6.19
CA PRO A 78 -0.78 2.41 -7.49
C PRO A 78 -1.64 3.59 -7.97
N ARG A 79 -1.30 4.13 -9.14
CA ARG A 79 -2.14 5.15 -9.79
C ARG A 79 -3.50 4.53 -10.06
N ALA A 80 -4.57 5.33 -9.97
CA ALA A 80 -5.94 4.89 -10.25
C ALA A 80 -6.12 4.21 -11.63
N ASN A 81 -5.15 4.39 -12.54
CA ASN A 81 -5.17 3.86 -13.91
C ASN A 81 -4.08 2.82 -14.21
N SER A 82 -3.49 2.14 -13.22
CA SER A 82 -2.63 0.99 -13.52
C SER A 82 -3.50 -0.21 -13.89
N SER A 83 -4.04 -0.20 -15.11
CA SER A 83 -4.43 -1.41 -15.83
C SER A 83 -3.15 -2.18 -16.13
N GLU A 84 -2.71 -2.99 -15.17
CA GLU A 84 -1.73 -4.05 -15.46
C GLU A 84 -2.42 -5.04 -16.40
N SER A 85 -2.21 -4.79 -17.70
CA SER A 85 -2.43 -5.73 -18.79
C SER A 85 -1.78 -7.05 -18.41
N SER A 86 -2.62 -8.02 -18.06
CA SER A 86 -2.21 -9.42 -18.00
C SER A 86 -1.96 -9.85 -19.45
N THR A 87 -0.71 -9.85 -19.88
CA THR A 87 -0.30 -10.62 -21.05
C THR A 87 0.09 -12.01 -20.59
N ASP A 88 -0.50 -12.99 -21.27
CA ASP A 88 -0.35 -14.45 -21.14
C ASP A 88 1.09 -14.95 -20.98
#